data_AF-A0AAC9WQT7-F1
#
_entry.id   AF-A0AAC9WQT7-F1
#
_cell.length_a   1.000
_cell.length_b   1.000
_cell.length_c   1.000
_cell.angle_alpha   90.00
_cell.angle_beta   90.00
_cell.angle_gamma   90.00
#
_symmetry.space_group_name_H-M   'P 1'
#
loop_
_entity.id
_entity.type
_entity.pdbx_description
1 polymer ?
#
loop_
_entity_poly.entity_id
_entity_poly.type
_entity_poly.pdbx_seq_one_letter_code
_entity_poly.pdbx_strand_id
1 'polypeptide(L)'
;MHLDLHGKPILLTIAVWACTAGCFAGAAAIFYSIILVLGRTGALVDTTEERSLGWSERAGRRNSRFNRFLVADEFRSLRKLLFGAWAGFLVSFGLLSLLIFLFGERTLT
;
A
#
# COMPACT_ATOMS: atom_id res chain seq x y z
N MET A 1 -5.90 16.74 16.26
CA MET A 1 -7.03 15.80 16.46
C MET A 1 -6.55 14.66 17.33
N HIS A 2 -6.92 14.70 18.61
CA HIS A 2 -6.64 13.63 19.57
C HIS A 2 -7.92 12.80 19.70
N LEU A 3 -7.84 11.48 19.55
CA LEU A 3 -8.96 10.63 19.97
C LEU A 3 -8.82 10.40 21.47
N ASP A 4 -9.61 11.11 22.26
CA ASP A 4 -9.84 10.68 23.63
C ASP A 4 -10.77 9.45 23.61
N LEU A 5 -10.24 8.33 24.11
CA LEU A 5 -10.92 7.04 24.21
C LEU A 5 -11.35 6.75 25.67
N HIS A 6 -11.00 7.62 26.63
CA HIS A 6 -11.43 7.48 28.02
C HIS A 6 -12.96 7.66 28.12
N GLY A 7 -13.65 6.64 28.65
CA GLY A 7 -15.10 6.66 28.86
C GLY A 7 -15.96 6.33 27.63
N LYS A 8 -15.36 6.03 26.46
CA LYS A 8 -16.08 5.62 25.24
C LYS A 8 -16.42 4.11 25.25
N PRO A 9 -17.48 3.67 24.55
CA PRO A 9 -17.88 2.26 24.54
C PRO A 9 -16.72 1.38 24.04
N ILE A 10 -16.46 0.27 24.73
CA ILE A 10 -15.37 -0.68 24.44
C ILE A 10 -15.33 -1.07 22.95
N LEU A 11 -16.50 -1.20 22.32
CA LEU A 11 -16.65 -1.49 20.90
C LEU A 11 -15.98 -0.44 19.98
N LEU A 12 -16.04 0.85 20.33
CA LEU A 12 -15.41 1.92 19.55
C LEU A 12 -13.89 1.83 19.64
N THR A 13 -13.36 1.57 20.84
CA THR A 13 -11.91 1.38 21.06
C THR A 13 -11.40 0.20 20.25
N ILE A 14 -12.10 -0.95 20.30
CA ILE A 14 -11.76 -2.13 19.50
C ILE A 14 -11.81 -1.80 18.00
N ALA A 15 -12.83 -1.09 17.53
CA ALA A 15 -12.96 -0.72 16.12
C ALA A 15 -11.80 0.17 15.64
N VAL A 16 -11.41 1.17 16.43
CA VAL A 16 -10.28 2.06 16.11
C VAL A 16 -8.96 1.29 16.03
N TRP A 17 -8.70 0.40 16.99
CA TRP A 17 -7.50 -0.44 16.98
C TRP A 17 -7.50 -1.43 15.81
N ALA A 18 -8.63 -2.06 15.50
CA ALA A 18 -8.77 -2.96 14.36
C ALA A 18 -8.52 -2.24 13.03
N CYS A 19 -9.06 -1.02 12.86
CA CYS A 19 -8.82 -0.22 11.65
C CYS A 19 -7.35 0.21 11.55
N THR A 20 -6.75 0.63 12.67
CA THR A 20 -5.35 1.00 12.72
C THR A 20 -4.45 -0.17 12.34
N ALA A 21 -4.68 -1.35 12.92
CA ALA A 21 -3.96 -2.58 12.58
C ALA A 21 -4.16 -2.95 11.11
N GLY A 22 -5.38 -2.83 10.58
CA GLY A 22 -5.70 -3.03 9.18
C GLY A 22 -4.93 -2.10 8.24
N CYS A 23 -4.80 -0.81 8.59
CA CYS A 23 -3.99 0.15 7.85
C CYS A 23 -2.51 -0.26 7.80
N PHE A 24 -1.92 -0.61 8.94
CA PHE A 24 -0.51 -1.03 8.98
C PHE A 24 -0.28 -2.34 8.22
N ALA A 25 -1.16 -3.33 8.39
CA ALA A 25 -1.09 -4.59 7.66
C ALA A 25 -1.23 -4.39 6.15
N GLY A 26 -2.19 -3.55 5.72
CA GLY A 26 -2.39 -3.18 4.32
C GLY A 26 -1.17 -2.48 3.73
N ALA A 27 -0.61 -1.50 4.44
CA ALA A 27 0.60 -0.80 4.02
C ALA A 27 1.79 -1.77 3.88
N ALA A 28 2.01 -2.63 4.86
CA ALA A 28 3.07 -3.64 4.82
C ALA A 28 2.90 -4.60 3.63
N ALA A 29 1.67 -5.06 3.36
CA ALA A 29 1.36 -5.91 2.22
C ALA A 29 1.59 -5.20 0.88
N ILE A 30 1.25 -3.92 0.76
CA ILE A 30 1.56 -3.10 -0.42
C ILE A 30 3.08 -3.03 -0.62
N PHE A 31 3.85 -2.64 0.41
CA PHE A 31 5.32 -2.59 0.32
C PHE A 31 5.93 -3.93 -0.06
N TYR A 32 5.49 -5.01 0.58
CA TYR A 32 5.96 -6.36 0.29
C TYR A 32 5.67 -6.76 -1.17
N SER A 33 4.47 -6.47 -1.66
CA SER A 33 4.09 -6.76 -3.04
C SER A 33 4.93 -5.97 -4.04
N ILE A 34 5.22 -4.69 -3.78
CA ILE A 34 6.09 -3.86 -4.63
C ILE A 34 7.50 -4.45 -4.70
N ILE A 35 8.08 -4.85 -3.56
CA ILE A 35 9.40 -5.49 -3.51
C ILE A 35 9.41 -6.78 -4.34
N LEU A 36 8.38 -7.62 -4.19
CA LEU A 36 8.26 -8.85 -4.98
C LEU A 36 8.13 -8.58 -6.48
N VAL A 37 7.36 -7.57 -6.87
CA VAL A 37 7.24 -7.17 -8.27
C VAL A 37 8.59 -6.76 -8.82
N LEU A 38 9.23 -5.80 -8.15
CA LEU A 38 10.52 -5.27 -8.58
C LEU A 38 11.61 -6.34 -8.68
N GLY A 39 11.62 -7.29 -7.73
CA GLY A 39 12.55 -8.42 -7.72
C GLY A 39 12.28 -9.40 -8.86
N ARG A 40 11.03 -9.80 -9.07
CA ARG A 40 10.68 -10.77 -10.12
C ARG A 40 10.71 -10.19 -11.53
N THR A 41 10.44 -8.91 -11.72
CA THR A 41 10.57 -8.27 -13.03
C THR A 41 12.01 -7.88 -13.36
N GLY A 42 12.96 -8.03 -12.43
CA GLY A 42 14.34 -7.58 -12.62
C GLY A 42 14.44 -6.06 -12.84
N ALA A 43 13.48 -5.29 -12.30
CA ALA A 43 13.44 -3.84 -12.48
C ALA A 43 14.37 -3.08 -11.51
N LEU A 44 14.87 -3.75 -10.46
CA LEU A 44 15.77 -3.18 -9.46
C LEU A 44 17.19 -2.95 -9.97
N VAL A 45 17.69 -3.81 -10.86
CA VAL A 45 19.10 -3.84 -11.27
C VAL A 45 19.20 -3.63 -12.77
N ASP A 46 20.10 -2.73 -13.18
CA ASP A 46 20.45 -2.58 -14.59
C ASP A 46 21.29 -3.78 -15.00
N THR A 47 20.92 -4.45 -16.08
CA THR A 47 21.75 -5.52 -16.65
C THR A 47 23.06 -4.94 -17.15
N THR A 48 24.11 -5.77 -17.23
CA THR A 48 25.43 -5.34 -17.74
C THR A 48 25.34 -4.71 -19.13
N GLU A 49 24.44 -5.21 -19.98
CA GLU A 49 24.12 -4.64 -21.30
C GLU A 49 23.41 -3.28 -21.26
N GLU A 50 22.78 -2.91 -20.13
CA GLU A 50 22.07 -1.65 -19.97
C GLU A 50 22.95 -0.54 -19.41
N ARG A 51 24.11 -0.87 -18.82
CA ARG A 51 25.04 0.12 -18.27
C ARG A 51 25.62 1.07 -19.31
N SER A 52 25.74 0.63 -20.57
CA SER A 52 26.21 1.44 -21.68
C SER A 52 25.13 2.36 -22.27
N LEU A 53 23.87 2.20 -21.86
CA LEU A 53 22.74 2.97 -22.39
C LEU A 53 22.51 4.29 -21.65
N GLY A 54 21.92 5.24 -22.36
CA GLY A 54 21.47 6.51 -21.79
C GLY A 54 20.46 6.30 -20.66
N TRP A 55 20.36 7.27 -19.74
CA TRP A 55 19.45 7.16 -18.59
C TRP A 55 17.98 6.98 -18.99
N SER A 56 17.54 7.66 -20.06
CA SER A 56 16.19 7.54 -20.61
C SER A 56 15.88 6.15 -21.17
N GLU A 57 16.82 5.52 -21.88
CA GLU A 57 16.67 4.17 -22.42
C GLU A 57 16.65 3.12 -21.32
N ARG A 58 17.49 3.28 -20.29
CA ARG A 58 17.45 2.44 -19.09
C ARG A 58 16.11 2.53 -18.36
N ALA A 59 15.59 3.74 -18.18
CA ALA A 59 14.27 3.95 -17.59
C ALA A 59 13.16 3.30 -18.45
N GLY A 60 13.25 3.43 -19.78
CA GLY A 60 12.32 2.79 -20.72
C GLY A 60 12.34 1.27 -20.65
N ARG A 61 13.52 0.64 -20.58
CA ARG A 61 13.64 -0.82 -20.42
C ARG A 61 13.18 -1.30 -19.05
N ARG A 62 13.52 -0.58 -17.96
CA ARG A 62 12.96 -0.84 -16.62
C ARG A 62 11.44 -0.77 -16.64
N ASN A 63 10.86 0.24 -17.28
CA ASN A 63 9.41 0.39 -17.37
C ASN A 63 8.78 -0.71 -18.23
N SER A 64 9.42 -1.14 -19.31
CA SER A 64 8.96 -2.28 -20.13
C SER A 64 8.94 -3.58 -19.32
N ARG A 65 10.00 -3.85 -18.55
CA ARG A 65 10.06 -4.98 -17.62
C ARG A 65 8.98 -4.90 -16.53
N PHE A 66 8.75 -3.71 -15.98
CA PHE A 66 7.66 -3.49 -15.04
C PHE A 66 6.29 -3.67 -15.71
N ASN A 67 6.10 -3.25 -16.96
CA ASN A 67 4.83 -3.39 -17.66
C ASN A 67 4.45 -4.87 -17.87
N ARG A 68 5.43 -5.77 -17.94
CA ARG A 68 5.20 -7.23 -17.92
C ARG A 68 4.40 -7.67 -16.68
N PHE A 69 4.57 -7.03 -15.52
CA PHE A 69 3.77 -7.30 -14.33
C PHE A 69 2.27 -7.07 -14.55
N LEU A 70 1.91 -6.04 -15.34
CA LEU A 70 0.52 -5.69 -15.61
C LEU A 70 -0.16 -6.64 -16.59
N VAL A 71 0.59 -7.34 -17.43
CA VAL A 71 0.05 -8.15 -18.53
C VAL A 71 0.22 -9.65 -18.28
N ALA A 72 1.38 -10.09 -17.79
CA ALA A 72 1.69 -11.51 -17.71
C ALA A 72 0.87 -12.24 -16.62
N ASP A 73 0.44 -13.45 -16.94
CA ASP A 73 -0.38 -14.29 -16.06
C ASP A 73 0.38 -14.82 -14.84
N GLU A 74 1.71 -14.95 -14.93
CA GLU A 74 2.59 -15.34 -13.82
C GLU A 74 2.47 -14.38 -12.61
N PHE A 75 2.06 -13.14 -12.86
CA PHE A 75 1.87 -12.10 -11.84
C PHE A 75 0.41 -11.91 -11.43
N ARG A 76 -0.53 -12.72 -11.91
CA ARG A 76 -1.96 -12.55 -11.63
C ARG A 76 -2.28 -12.65 -10.14
N SER A 77 -1.67 -13.58 -9.42
CA SER A 77 -1.82 -13.70 -7.96
C SER A 77 -1.24 -12.49 -7.23
N LEU A 78 -0.10 -11.98 -7.70
CA LEU A 78 0.61 -10.86 -7.11
C LEU A 78 -0.15 -9.53 -7.34
N ARG A 79 -0.78 -9.36 -8.52
CA ARG A 79 -1.73 -8.29 -8.81
C ARG A 79 -2.94 -8.34 -7.88
N LYS A 80 -3.55 -9.52 -7.71
CA LYS A 80 -4.68 -9.67 -6.76
C LYS A 80 -4.28 -9.30 -5.33
N LEU A 81 -3.08 -9.70 -4.90
CA LEU A 81 -2.56 -9.35 -3.58
C LEU A 81 -2.33 -7.83 -3.45
N LEU A 82 -1.71 -7.20 -4.44
CA LEU A 82 -1.48 -5.75 -4.46
C LEU A 82 -2.81 -4.97 -4.45
N PHE A 83 -3.75 -5.30 -5.33
CA PHE A 83 -5.06 -4.65 -5.38
C PHE A 83 -5.88 -4.92 -4.12
N GLY A 84 -5.83 -6.14 -3.59
CA GLY A 84 -6.49 -6.49 -2.33
C GLY A 84 -5.90 -5.73 -1.14
N ALA A 85 -4.57 -5.58 -1.09
CA ALA A 85 -3.89 -4.80 -0.06
C ALA A 85 -4.24 -3.29 -0.16
N TRP A 86 -4.31 -2.74 -1.38
CA TRP A 86 -4.80 -1.38 -1.61
C TRP A 86 -6.25 -1.19 -1.19
N ALA A 87 -7.14 -2.11 -1.59
CA ALA A 87 -8.54 -2.05 -1.20
C ALA A 87 -8.71 -2.13 0.33
N GLY A 88 -8.02 -3.07 0.98
CA GLY A 88 -8.02 -3.20 2.44
C GLY A 88 -7.49 -1.96 3.14
N PHE A 89 -6.36 -1.42 2.67
CA PHE A 89 -5.78 -0.19 3.19
C PHE A 89 -6.75 1.00 3.06
N LEU A 90 -7.34 1.21 1.88
CA LEU A 90 -8.27 2.33 1.65
C LEU A 90 -9.54 2.20 2.49
N VAL A 91 -10.07 0.98 2.63
CA VAL A 91 -11.26 0.74 3.46
C VAL A 91 -10.94 0.98 4.93
N SER A 92 -9.85 0.42 5.45
CA SER A 92 -9.44 0.62 6.85
C SER A 92 -9.12 2.09 7.14
N PHE A 93 -8.43 2.77 6.22
CA PHE A 93 -8.10 4.18 6.37
C PHE A 93 -9.36 5.05 6.31
N GLY A 94 -10.25 4.79 5.35
CA GLY A 94 -11.52 5.51 5.23
C GLY A 94 -12.40 5.32 6.47
N LEU A 95 -12.50 4.08 6.99
CA LEU A 95 -13.26 3.81 8.21
C LEU A 95 -12.63 4.50 9.41
N LEU A 96 -11.30 4.46 9.54
CA LEU A 96 -10.58 5.17 10.59
C LEU A 96 -10.87 6.66 10.50
N SER A 97 -10.64 7.31 9.35
CA SER A 97 -10.91 8.74 9.13
C SER A 97 -12.35 9.11 9.46
N LEU A 98 -13.33 8.27 9.13
CA LEU A 98 -14.73 8.48 9.45
C LEU A 98 -14.98 8.41 10.95
N LEU A 99 -14.38 7.44 11.66
CA LEU A 99 -14.44 7.37 13.12
C LEU A 99 -13.79 8.58 13.78
N ILE A 100 -12.64 9.04 13.27
CA ILE A 100 -11.99 10.28 13.76
C ILE A 100 -12.88 11.50 13.50
N PHE A 101 -13.51 11.59 12.33
CA PHE A 101 -14.37 12.72 12.00
C PHE A 101 -15.64 12.77 12.85
N LEU A 102 -16.28 11.63 13.11
CA LEU A 102 -17.51 11.54 13.91
C LEU A 102 -17.27 11.67 15.41
N PHE A 103 -16.19 11.08 15.93
CA PHE A 103 -15.94 10.94 17.37
C PHE A 103 -14.68 11.64 17.86
N GLY A 104 -13.89 12.23 16.98
CA GLY A 104 -12.77 13.09 17.34
C GLY A 104 -13.30 14.36 17.97
N GLU A 105 -12.78 14.72 19.14
CA GLU A 105 -13.14 15.97 19.79
C GLU A 105 -12.79 17.13 18.85
N ARG A 106 -13.81 17.91 18.48
CA ARG A 106 -13.60 19.17 17.77
C ARG A 106 -13.00 20.16 18.75
N THR A 107 -11.69 20.11 18.95
CA THR A 107 -10.92 21.22 19.52
C THR A 107 -10.87 22.34 18.47
N LEU A 108 -12.01 22.98 18.23
CA LEU A 108 -12.10 24.29 17.62
C LEU A 108 -12.32 25.29 18.77
N THR A 109 -11.22 25.63 19.41
CA THR A 109 -11.05 26.84 20.23
C THR A 109 -9.84 27.55 19.71
#